data_AF-A0A2P6WBG2-F1
#
_entry.id   AF-A0A2P6WBG2-F1
#
_cell.length_a   1.000
_cell.length_b   1.000
_cell.length_c   1.000
_cell.angle_alpha   90.00
_cell.angle_beta   90.00
_cell.angle_gamma   90.00
#
_symmetry.space_group_name_H-M   'P 1'
#
loop_
_entity.id
_entity.type
_entity.pdbx_description
1 polymer ?
#
loop_
_entity_poly.entity_id
_entity_poly.type
_entity_poly.pdbx_seq_one_letter_code
_entity_poly.pdbx_strand_id
1 'polypeptide(L)'
;MVEVPEDTEVEDLPFTHARIKRMIREKADEGQYVRSNVYYGLNLLLGEIAEEIISQMMDTDAAYVEKHHLDQSARKYEKVENVLAEKERVKRKLQALSADIDRLSREVEDSDK
;
A
#
# COMPACT_ATOMS: atom_id res chain seq x y z
N MET A 1 -13.34 11.98 2.04
CA MET A 1 -14.10 10.86 2.65
C MET A 1 -14.88 10.23 1.52
N VAL A 2 -14.95 8.90 1.44
CA VAL A 2 -15.75 8.25 0.39
C VAL A 2 -17.21 8.54 0.65
N GLU A 3 -17.85 9.21 -0.30
CA GLU A 3 -19.28 9.49 -0.25
C GLU A 3 -20.03 8.22 -0.64
N VAL A 4 -21.03 7.83 0.14
CA VAL A 4 -21.92 6.73 -0.18
C VAL A 4 -23.25 7.34 -0.57
N PRO A 5 -23.61 7.37 -1.87
CA PRO A 5 -24.92 7.83 -2.31
C PRO A 5 -26.03 7.06 -1.56
N GLU A 6 -27.10 7.77 -1.16
CA GLU A 6 -28.21 7.15 -0.40
C GLU A 6 -28.89 6.02 -1.18
N ASP A 7 -28.85 6.10 -2.52
CA ASP A 7 -29.47 5.15 -3.44
C ASP A 7 -28.50 4.06 -3.92
N THR A 8 -27.34 3.89 -3.27
CA THR A 8 -26.36 2.87 -3.69
C THR A 8 -26.93 1.46 -3.52
N GLU A 9 -27.17 0.78 -4.64
CA GLU A 9 -27.60 -0.61 -4.63
C GLU A 9 -26.41 -1.57 -4.65
N VAL A 10 -26.65 -2.82 -4.25
CA VAL A 10 -25.60 -3.85 -4.23
C VAL A 10 -25.09 -4.17 -5.63
N GLU A 11 -25.94 -3.99 -6.65
CA GLU A 11 -25.65 -4.25 -8.06
C GLU A 11 -24.68 -3.22 -8.66
N ASP A 12 -24.65 -2.01 -8.12
CA ASP A 12 -23.77 -0.91 -8.57
C ASP A 12 -22.35 -1.02 -7.99
N LEU A 13 -22.10 -1.98 -7.11
CA LEU A 13 -20.83 -2.05 -6.38
C LEU A 13 -19.71 -2.67 -7.22
N PRO A 14 -18.50 -2.08 -7.21
CA PRO A 14 -17.34 -2.59 -7.95
C PRO A 14 -16.95 -4.04 -7.57
N PHE A 15 -17.14 -4.40 -6.30
CA PHE A 15 -16.83 -5.73 -5.79
C PHE A 15 -18.03 -6.42 -5.16
N THR A 16 -17.94 -7.75 -5.06
CA THR A 16 -18.97 -8.56 -4.39
C THR A 16 -19.18 -8.12 -2.93
N HIS A 17 -20.35 -7.52 -2.66
CA HIS A 17 -20.68 -6.97 -1.36
C HIS A 17 -20.62 -8.01 -0.23
N ALA A 18 -21.01 -9.25 -0.51
CA ALA A 18 -20.94 -10.37 0.43
C ALA A 18 -19.50 -10.68 0.87
N ARG A 19 -18.51 -10.58 -0.04
CA ARG A 19 -17.10 -10.81 0.28
C ARG A 19 -16.57 -9.72 1.21
N ILE A 20 -16.88 -8.46 0.92
CA ILE A 20 -16.51 -7.31 1.75
C ILE A 20 -17.11 -7.45 3.16
N LYS A 21 -18.41 -7.77 3.26
CA LYS A 21 -19.08 -8.06 4.53
C LYS A 21 -18.38 -9.15 5.34
N ARG A 22 -18.01 -10.25 4.69
CA ARG A 22 -17.32 -11.37 5.35
C ARG A 22 -15.96 -10.96 5.88
N MET A 23 -15.15 -10.27 5.08
CA MET A 23 -13.80 -9.82 5.48
C MET A 23 -13.84 -8.89 6.70
N ILE A 24 -14.83 -7.99 6.77
CA ILE A 24 -14.99 -7.11 7.93
C ILE A 24 -15.44 -7.89 9.16
N ARG A 25 -16.43 -8.79 9.01
CA ARG A 25 -16.95 -9.58 10.14
C ARG A 25 -15.91 -10.54 10.72
N GLU A 26 -15.02 -11.08 9.91
CA GLU A 26 -13.88 -11.89 10.37
C GLU A 26 -12.91 -11.12 11.28
N LYS A 27 -12.98 -9.78 11.29
CA LYS A 27 -12.14 -8.89 12.10
C LYS A 27 -12.90 -8.10 13.17
N ALA A 28 -14.22 -8.16 13.18
CA ALA A 28 -15.03 -7.47 14.18
C ALA A 28 -15.00 -8.25 15.50
N ASP A 29 -14.79 -7.55 16.60
CA ASP A 29 -14.82 -8.15 17.93
C ASP A 29 -16.24 -8.60 18.31
N GLU A 30 -16.34 -9.48 19.29
CA GLU A 30 -17.64 -9.92 19.82
C GLU A 30 -18.45 -8.72 20.34
N GLY A 31 -19.71 -8.61 19.90
CA GLY A 31 -20.57 -7.48 20.24
C GLY A 31 -20.37 -6.22 19.39
N GLN A 32 -19.43 -6.21 18.45
CA GLN A 32 -19.24 -5.09 17.54
C GLN A 32 -20.19 -5.18 16.32
N TYR A 33 -21.03 -4.15 16.16
CA TYR A 33 -21.95 -4.04 15.02
C TYR A 33 -21.40 -3.04 13.99
N VAL A 34 -21.36 -3.47 12.73
CA VAL A 34 -20.94 -2.62 11.60
C VAL A 34 -22.17 -2.24 10.77
N ARG A 35 -22.36 -0.94 10.58
CA ARG A 35 -23.49 -0.35 9.82
C ARG A 35 -23.33 -0.61 8.31
N SER A 36 -24.46 -0.66 7.59
CA SER A 36 -24.49 -0.95 6.14
C SER A 36 -23.60 -0.03 5.31
N ASN A 37 -23.66 1.28 5.57
CA ASN A 37 -22.87 2.32 4.90
C ASN A 37 -21.36 2.10 4.99
N VAL A 38 -20.86 1.46 6.06
CA VAL A 38 -19.43 1.13 6.17
C VAL A 38 -19.01 0.10 5.12
N TYR A 39 -19.84 -0.91 4.88
CA TYR A 39 -19.56 -1.92 3.85
C TYR A 39 -19.64 -1.34 2.45
N TYR A 40 -20.61 -0.45 2.20
CA TYR A 40 -20.74 0.26 0.93
C TYR A 40 -19.53 1.18 0.69
N GLY A 41 -19.19 2.01 1.68
CA GLY A 41 -18.06 2.94 1.59
C GLY A 41 -16.72 2.23 1.38
N LEU A 42 -16.47 1.11 2.07
CA LEU A 42 -15.25 0.34 1.82
C LEU A 42 -15.22 -0.24 0.39
N ASN A 43 -16.36 -0.71 -0.11
CA ASN A 43 -16.44 -1.28 -1.45
C ASN A 43 -16.17 -0.22 -2.53
N LEU A 44 -16.81 0.95 -2.41
CA LEU A 44 -16.59 2.08 -3.30
C LEU A 44 -15.13 2.58 -3.24
N LEU A 45 -14.55 2.73 -2.04
CA LEU A 45 -13.16 3.12 -1.87
C LEU A 45 -12.19 2.13 -2.56
N LEU A 46 -12.40 0.83 -2.37
CA LEU A 46 -11.59 -0.17 -3.04
C LEU A 46 -11.76 -0.07 -4.56
N GLY A 47 -12.95 0.29 -5.03
CA GLY A 47 -13.24 0.52 -6.45
C GLY A 47 -12.44 1.67 -7.01
N GLU A 48 -12.47 2.83 -6.35
CA GLU A 48 -11.67 4.01 -6.71
C GLU A 48 -10.17 3.68 -6.77
N ILE A 49 -9.66 2.96 -5.76
CA ILE A 49 -8.25 2.51 -5.73
C ILE A 49 -7.95 1.58 -6.90
N ALA A 50 -8.84 0.61 -7.18
CA ALA A 50 -8.64 -0.33 -8.27
C ALA A 50 -8.66 0.37 -9.63
N GLU A 51 -9.59 1.30 -9.85
CA GLU A 51 -9.67 2.10 -11.07
C GLU A 51 -8.39 2.93 -11.29
N GLU A 52 -7.87 3.54 -10.23
CA GLU A 52 -6.62 4.30 -10.30
C GLU A 52 -5.43 3.41 -10.66
N ILE A 53 -5.33 2.20 -10.06
CA ILE A 53 -4.28 1.23 -10.40
C ILE A 53 -4.44 0.75 -11.85
N ILE A 54 -5.66 0.44 -12.29
CA ILE A 54 -5.96 -0.02 -13.65
C ILE A 54 -5.56 1.06 -14.66
N SER A 55 -5.95 2.32 -14.43
CA SER A 55 -5.61 3.44 -15.30
C SER A 55 -4.09 3.58 -15.48
N GLN A 56 -3.34 3.55 -14.38
CA GLN A 56 -1.88 3.61 -14.42
C GLN A 56 -1.25 2.37 -15.07
N MET A 57 -1.84 1.19 -14.88
CA MET A 57 -1.35 -0.07 -15.45
C MET A 57 -1.57 -0.13 -16.98
N MET A 58 -2.64 0.50 -17.48
CA MET A 58 -2.94 0.61 -18.91
C MET A 58 -2.17 1.76 -19.59
N ASP A 59 -1.57 2.68 -18.82
CA ASP A 59 -0.77 3.78 -19.33
C ASP A 59 0.62 3.31 -19.78
N THR A 60 0.64 2.57 -20.89
CA THR A 60 1.85 2.00 -21.49
C THR A 60 1.68 1.82 -23.00
N ASP A 61 2.75 2.04 -23.76
CA ASP A 61 2.79 1.75 -25.21
C ASP A 61 3.05 0.26 -25.50
N ALA A 62 3.24 -0.56 -24.46
CA ALA A 62 3.50 -1.98 -24.60
C ALA A 62 2.25 -2.72 -25.13
N ALA A 63 2.47 -3.67 -26.04
CA ALA A 63 1.40 -4.52 -26.55
C ALA A 63 0.80 -5.47 -25.49
N TYR A 64 1.53 -5.72 -24.39
CA TYR A 64 1.12 -6.60 -23.31
C TYR A 64 1.32 -5.93 -21.95
N VAL A 65 0.27 -6.00 -21.14
CA VAL A 65 0.32 -5.58 -19.74
C VAL A 65 0.74 -6.77 -18.89
N GLU A 66 1.98 -6.72 -18.41
CA GLU A 66 2.58 -7.73 -17.56
C GLU A 66 2.55 -7.38 -16.07
N LYS A 67 2.95 -8.35 -15.23
CA LYS A 67 3.01 -8.23 -13.76
C LYS A 67 3.80 -7.01 -13.27
N HIS A 68 4.88 -6.62 -13.95
CA HIS A 68 5.68 -5.48 -13.53
C HIS A 68 4.93 -4.14 -13.63
N HIS A 69 3.97 -3.99 -14.55
CA HIS A 69 3.10 -2.81 -14.63
C HIS A 69 2.18 -2.73 -13.42
N LEU A 70 1.55 -3.86 -13.04
CA LEU A 70 0.76 -3.94 -11.82
C LEU A 70 1.59 -3.59 -10.59
N ASP A 71 2.80 -4.16 -10.47
CA ASP A 71 3.67 -3.89 -9.33
C ASP A 71 4.06 -2.42 -9.27
N GLN A 72 4.34 -1.78 -10.40
CA GLN A 72 4.64 -0.36 -10.46
C GLN A 72 3.44 0.51 -10.08
N SER A 73 2.25 0.23 -10.62
CA SER A 73 1.04 1.02 -10.38
C SER A 73 0.46 0.84 -8.97
N ALA A 74 0.62 -0.35 -8.38
CA ALA A 74 0.13 -0.64 -7.03
C ALA A 74 1.08 -0.16 -5.91
N ARG A 75 2.33 0.24 -6.22
CA ARG A 75 3.37 0.60 -5.22
C ARG A 75 2.89 1.56 -4.13
N LYS A 76 2.11 2.58 -4.49
CA LYS A 76 1.65 3.60 -3.52
C LYS A 76 0.65 3.06 -2.49
N TYR A 77 0.01 1.93 -2.77
CA TYR A 77 -0.92 1.25 -1.86
C TYR A 77 -0.26 0.05 -1.16
N GLU A 78 1.01 -0.23 -1.43
CA GLU A 78 1.74 -1.19 -0.61
C GLU A 78 1.79 -0.70 0.84
N LYS A 79 1.68 -1.65 1.78
CA LYS A 79 1.50 -1.37 3.20
C LYS A 79 2.54 -0.37 3.71
N VAL A 80 2.08 0.67 4.40
CA VAL A 80 2.92 1.63 5.13
C VAL A 80 3.92 0.90 6.03
N GLU A 81 3.56 -0.25 6.61
CA GLU A 81 4.47 -1.11 7.38
C GLU A 81 5.70 -1.56 6.57
N ASN A 82 5.52 -1.92 5.29
CA ASN A 82 6.63 -2.29 4.40
C ASN A 82 7.49 -1.06 4.09
N VAL A 83 6.86 0.09 3.83
CA VAL A 83 7.56 1.36 3.62
C VAL A 83 8.38 1.76 4.85
N LEU A 84 7.81 1.61 6.05
CA LEU A 84 8.48 1.87 7.33
C LEU A 84 9.62 0.89 7.59
N ALA A 85 9.40 -0.41 7.32
CA ALA A 85 10.43 -1.44 7.46
C ALA A 85 11.61 -1.17 6.50
N GLU A 86 11.31 -0.79 5.26
CA GLU A 86 12.31 -0.45 4.25
C GLU A 86 13.06 0.83 4.62
N LYS A 87 12.36 1.85 5.13
CA LYS A 87 12.98 3.07 5.68
C LYS A 87 13.95 2.74 6.81
N GLU A 88 13.58 1.88 7.74
CA GLU A 88 14.46 1.48 8.85
C GLU A 88 15.64 0.60 8.35
N ARG A 89 15.42 -0.20 7.31
CA ARG A 89 16.48 -0.97 6.63
C ARG A 89 17.51 -0.04 5.99
N VAL A 90 17.06 1.00 5.27
CA VAL A 90 17.93 2.00 4.62
C VAL A 90 18.69 2.81 5.66
N LYS A 91 18.02 3.27 6.72
CA LYS A 91 18.65 4.00 7.83
C LYS A 91 19.79 3.21 8.47
N ARG A 92 19.59 1.91 8.74
CA ARG A 92 20.65 1.02 9.27
C ARG A 92 21.85 0.92 8.34
N LYS A 93 21.63 0.82 7.02
CA LYS A 93 22.72 0.82 6.04
C LYS A 93 23.51 2.12 6.04
N LEU A 94 22.84 3.27 6.15
CA LEU A 94 23.52 4.57 6.23
C LEU A 94 24.37 4.71 7.49
N GLN A 95 23.87 4.23 8.63
CA GLN A 95 24.64 4.23 9.88
C GLN A 95 25.89 3.35 9.80
N ALA A 96 25.78 2.16 9.21
CA ALA A 96 26.93 1.28 8.98
C ALA A 96 27.97 1.96 8.08
N LEU A 97 27.54 2.56 6.96
CA LEU A 97 28.43 3.26 6.05
C LEU A 97 29.15 4.44 6.73
N SER A 98 28.45 5.19 7.59
CA SER A 98 29.07 6.27 8.37
C SER A 98 30.15 5.74 9.31
N ALA A 99 29.90 4.63 10.00
CA ALA A 99 30.89 4.02 10.89
C ALA A 99 32.12 3.50 10.12
N ASP A 100 31.91 2.96 8.92
CA ASP A 100 33.00 2.53 8.04
C ASP A 100 33.85 3.72 7.57
N ILE A 101 33.21 4.85 7.23
CA ILE A 101 33.91 6.10 6.89
C ILE A 101 34.72 6.63 8.06
N ASP A 102 34.15 6.64 9.27
CA ASP A 102 34.84 7.10 10.48
C ASP A 102 36.06 6.22 10.79
N ARG A 103 35.93 4.91 10.59
CA ARG A 103 37.02 3.96 10.77
C ARG A 103 38.14 4.20 9.75
N LEU A 104 37.80 4.30 8.47
CA LEU A 104 38.77 4.55 7.40
C LEU A 104 39.50 5.88 7.62
N SER A 105 38.79 6.92 8.08
CA SER A 105 39.39 8.21 8.38
C SER A 105 40.45 8.12 9.49
N ARG A 106 40.17 7.36 10.55
CA ARG A 106 41.15 7.12 11.63
C ARG A 106 42.36 6.32 11.14
N GLU A 107 42.14 5.30 10.31
CA GLU A 107 43.21 4.49 9.74
C GLU A 107 44.17 5.36 8.89
N VAL A 108 43.63 6.34 8.14
CA VAL A 108 44.44 7.32 7.41
C VAL A 108 45.22 8.24 8.35
N GLU A 109 44.55 8.85 9.34
CA GLU A 109 45.19 9.74 10.32
C GLU A 109 46.30 9.06 11.13
N ASP A 110 46.15 7.77 11.44
CA ASP A 110 47.17 6.98 12.14
C ASP A 110 48.29 6.51 11.22
N SER A 111 48.06 6.44 9.90
CA SER A 111 49.10 6.12 8.91
C SER A 111 50.02 7.29 8.57
N ASP A 112 49.58 8.53 8.84
CA ASP A 112 50.35 9.76 8.65
C ASP A 112 51.21 10.15 9.88
N LYS A 113 51.25 9.30 10.93
CA LYS A 113 52.12 9.43 12.11
C LYS A 113 53.31 8.48 12.07
#